data_AF-A0AB39YQE0-F1
#
_entry.id   AF-A0AB39YQE0-F1
#
_cell.length_a   1.000
_cell.length_b   1.000
_cell.length_c   1.000
_cell.angle_alpha   90.00
_cell.angle_beta   90.00
_cell.angle_gamma   90.00
#
_symmetry.space_group_name_H-M   'P 1'
#
loop_
_entity.id
_entity.type
_entity.pdbx_description
1 polymer ?
#
loop_
_entity_poly.entity_id
_entity_poly.type
_entity_poly.pdbx_seq_one_letter_code
_entity_poly.pdbx_strand_id
1 'polypeptide(L)'
;MTIIAAADGSALGNPGPAGWAWYVDDSCWRAGGWPHGTNNQGELMAVLDLFRSTAHVPEEDLLILCDSQYVINCISKWMPGWKRKGWRKADGKPVLNVDLLKDIDQAIVGRKYKFEWVKGHAGHDLNEAADERARAAATAYQQGVAHRSGPGFPGAPGLGDAKGRGQAQLQSAPLEQTRSRAAEPVVARAAAASSGSANVPGATVGSAPSKAERSTRPHFEPTLFGEAGIFGQPDLFSELEDASTQELSAEETVLALERELLRPDVRADIGRIGVLLHPDFAEIGSSGRFWTRDAMMMALEEEPGEPTDLELLSADRLSENTILLNYRSLAHTGSALRSSVWMLDRGQWRLRFHQGTLES
;
A
#
# COMPACT_ATOMS: atom_id res chain seq x y z
N MET A 1 35.90 -5.93 17.72
CA MET A 1 35.14 -7.17 17.98
C MET A 1 34.03 -7.24 16.91
N THR A 2 33.09 -8.18 16.97
CA THR A 2 31.96 -8.23 16.01
C THR A 2 30.66 -8.24 16.79
N ILE A 3 29.79 -7.29 16.48
CA ILE A 3 28.43 -7.20 17.02
C ILE A 3 27.54 -8.08 16.14
N ILE A 4 26.91 -9.09 16.73
CA ILE A 4 25.93 -9.95 16.07
C ILE A 4 24.56 -9.50 16.53
N ALA A 5 23.70 -9.10 15.59
CA ALA A 5 22.34 -8.66 15.87
C ALA A 5 21.38 -9.24 14.86
N ALA A 6 20.15 -9.55 15.27
CA ALA A 6 19.04 -9.76 14.35
C ALA A 6 18.23 -8.48 14.17
N ALA A 7 17.64 -8.30 12.99
CA ALA A 7 16.77 -7.17 12.69
C ALA A 7 15.53 -7.67 11.93
N ASP A 8 14.35 -7.28 12.41
CA ASP A 8 13.08 -7.75 11.89
C ASP A 8 11.97 -6.68 11.94
N GLY A 9 10.97 -6.83 11.09
CA GLY A 9 9.80 -5.97 10.97
C GLY A 9 8.50 -6.77 10.96
N SER A 10 7.45 -6.16 11.53
CA SER A 10 6.13 -6.78 11.59
C SER A 10 5.04 -5.77 11.21
N ALA A 11 4.00 -6.21 10.51
CA ALA A 11 2.82 -5.39 10.25
C ALA A 11 1.51 -6.18 10.47
N LEU A 12 0.59 -5.59 11.24
CA LEU A 12 -0.74 -6.12 11.49
C LEU A 12 -1.71 -5.66 10.39
N GLY A 13 -1.58 -6.31 9.23
CA GLY A 13 -2.15 -5.85 7.96
C GLY A 13 -1.12 -5.02 7.19
N ASN A 14 -1.12 -5.13 5.86
CA ASN A 14 -0.06 -4.56 5.02
C ASN A 14 -0.67 -3.69 3.88
N PRO A 15 -0.92 -2.39 4.09
CA PRO A 15 -0.48 -1.57 5.22
C PRO A 15 -1.41 -1.64 6.45
N GLY A 16 -0.85 -1.37 7.63
CA GLY A 16 -1.51 -1.44 8.95
C GLY A 16 -0.58 -0.99 10.08
N PRO A 17 -0.95 -1.14 11.36
CA PRO A 17 -0.03 -0.93 12.48
C PRO A 17 1.23 -1.76 12.29
N ALA A 18 2.39 -1.11 12.30
CA ALA A 18 3.66 -1.72 11.98
C ALA A 18 4.66 -1.52 13.12
N GLY A 19 5.56 -2.46 13.29
CA GLY A 19 6.62 -2.48 14.28
C GLY A 19 7.93 -2.94 13.67
N TRP A 20 9.01 -2.60 14.36
CA TRP A 20 10.37 -2.96 14.00
C TRP A 20 11.15 -3.25 15.27
N ALA A 21 12.14 -4.13 15.19
CA ALA A 21 13.07 -4.34 16.28
C ALA A 21 14.41 -4.86 15.78
N TRP A 22 15.47 -4.53 16.52
CA TRP A 22 16.73 -5.23 16.44
C TRP A 22 17.11 -5.76 17.81
N TYR A 23 17.82 -6.88 17.83
CA TYR A 23 18.14 -7.63 19.04
C TYR A 23 19.56 -8.18 18.99
N VAL A 24 20.34 -7.88 20.04
CA VAL A 24 21.65 -8.51 20.31
C VAL A 24 21.50 -9.49 21.47
N ASP A 25 20.97 -8.99 22.59
CA ASP A 25 20.64 -9.76 23.79
C ASP A 25 19.59 -8.99 24.63
N ASP A 26 19.13 -9.57 25.74
CA ASP A 26 18.07 -8.98 26.58
C ASP A 26 18.44 -7.63 27.21
N SER A 27 19.73 -7.32 27.31
CA SER A 27 20.26 -6.04 27.78
C SER A 27 20.55 -5.04 26.64
N CYS A 28 20.50 -5.49 25.39
CA CYS A 28 20.87 -4.73 24.20
C CYS A 28 19.91 -5.01 23.04
N TRP A 29 18.80 -4.26 23.03
CA TRP A 29 17.81 -4.31 21.96
C TRP A 29 17.03 -3.00 21.87
N ARG A 30 16.42 -2.73 20.72
CA ARG A 30 15.39 -1.70 20.58
C ARG A 30 14.23 -2.16 19.72
N ALA A 31 13.08 -1.58 20.00
CA ALA A 31 11.89 -1.72 19.17
C ALA A 31 11.17 -0.38 19.01
N GLY A 32 10.37 -0.28 17.96
CA GLY A 32 9.53 0.87 17.68
C GLY A 32 8.47 0.51 16.65
N GLY A 33 7.74 1.51 16.15
CA GLY A 33 6.70 1.26 15.16
C GLY A 33 5.89 2.50 14.81
N TRP A 34 4.81 2.30 14.08
CA TRP A 34 3.86 3.34 13.67
C TRP A 34 2.43 2.80 13.63
N PRO A 35 1.40 3.67 13.77
CA PRO A 35 0.00 3.29 13.58
C PRO A 35 -0.32 2.81 12.16
N HIS A 36 0.46 3.23 11.17
CA HIS A 36 0.26 2.88 9.78
C HIS A 36 1.61 2.77 9.05
N GLY A 37 1.92 1.59 8.55
CA GLY A 37 3.13 1.25 7.82
C GLY A 37 3.02 -0.13 7.17
N THR A 38 4.11 -0.62 6.61
CA THR A 38 4.22 -1.92 5.94
C THR A 38 5.30 -2.78 6.59
N ASN A 39 5.29 -4.09 6.31
CA ASN A 39 6.34 -4.99 6.81
C ASN A 39 7.73 -4.51 6.38
N ASN A 40 7.89 -4.24 5.08
CA ASN A 40 9.12 -3.77 4.46
C ASN A 40 9.65 -2.47 5.07
N GLN A 41 8.77 -1.55 5.51
CA GLN A 41 9.18 -0.35 6.24
C GLN A 41 9.70 -0.67 7.64
N GLY A 42 9.07 -1.62 8.34
CA GLY A 42 9.53 -2.12 9.63
C GLY A 42 10.92 -2.75 9.53
N GLU A 43 11.10 -3.68 8.58
CA GLU A 43 12.37 -4.39 8.37
C GLU A 43 13.51 -3.41 8.04
N LEU A 44 13.28 -2.47 7.12
CA LEU A 44 14.27 -1.42 6.78
C LEU A 44 14.61 -0.54 7.99
N MET A 45 13.61 -0.19 8.80
CA MET A 45 13.83 0.65 9.98
C MET A 45 14.58 -0.07 11.09
N ALA A 46 14.34 -1.37 11.29
CA ALA A 46 15.12 -2.17 12.23
C ALA A 46 16.61 -2.10 11.92
N VAL A 47 16.97 -2.28 10.64
CA VAL A 47 18.36 -2.18 10.17
C VAL A 47 18.90 -0.75 10.28
N LEU A 48 18.12 0.25 9.87
CA LEU A 48 18.51 1.67 10.00
C LEU A 48 18.79 2.03 11.46
N ASP A 49 17.90 1.65 12.37
CA ASP A 49 18.03 1.97 13.78
C ASP A 49 19.22 1.24 14.42
N LEU A 50 19.52 0.00 14.00
CA LEU A 50 20.72 -0.71 14.43
C LEU A 50 22.01 0.02 14.00
N PHE A 51 22.08 0.46 12.74
CA PHE A 51 23.23 1.25 12.27
C PHE A 51 23.39 2.55 13.06
N ARG A 52 22.28 3.26 13.33
CA ARG A 52 22.29 4.49 14.13
C ARG A 52 22.68 4.22 15.59
N SER A 53 22.18 3.15 16.18
CA SER A 53 22.43 2.77 17.58
C SER A 53 23.87 2.35 17.82
N THR A 54 24.59 1.94 16.77
CA THR A 54 26.01 1.51 16.86
C THR A 54 26.97 2.52 16.24
N ALA A 55 26.50 3.71 15.89
CA ALA A 55 27.30 4.71 15.17
C ALA A 55 28.49 5.27 15.99
N HIS A 56 28.43 5.21 17.33
CA HIS A 56 29.52 5.64 18.21
C HIS A 56 30.65 4.62 18.36
N VAL A 57 30.50 3.42 17.81
CA VAL A 57 31.51 2.35 17.78
C VAL A 57 31.77 1.89 16.34
N PRO A 58 32.19 2.80 15.42
CA PRO A 58 32.32 2.51 14.00
C PRO A 58 33.37 1.44 13.66
N GLU A 59 34.31 1.16 14.56
CA GLU A 59 35.35 0.14 14.46
C GLU A 59 34.88 -1.30 14.70
N GLU A 60 33.71 -1.49 15.31
CA GLU A 60 33.16 -2.81 15.67
C GLU A 60 32.37 -3.42 14.52
N ASP A 61 32.82 -4.47 13.85
CA ASP A 61 32.11 -5.01 12.67
C ASP A 61 30.67 -5.44 13.02
N LEU A 62 29.71 -5.23 12.11
CA LEU A 62 28.32 -5.70 12.28
C LEU A 62 28.05 -6.97 11.46
N LEU A 63 27.53 -8.01 12.11
CA LEU A 63 26.87 -9.13 11.45
C LEU A 63 25.38 -9.04 11.73
N ILE A 64 24.58 -8.80 10.68
CA ILE A 64 23.15 -8.59 10.78
C ILE A 64 22.44 -9.84 10.26
N LEU A 65 21.77 -10.56 11.15
CA LEU A 65 20.85 -11.64 10.82
C LEU A 65 19.52 -11.04 10.38
N CYS A 66 19.03 -11.44 9.21
CA CYS A 66 17.75 -10.96 8.69
C CYS A 66 17.12 -12.04 7.81
N ASP A 67 15.84 -12.29 7.96
CA ASP A 67 15.08 -13.18 7.07
C ASP A 67 14.50 -12.44 5.85
N SER A 68 14.49 -11.10 5.89
CA SER A 68 14.09 -10.26 4.78
C SER A 68 15.12 -10.21 3.66
N GLN A 69 14.85 -10.96 2.60
CA GLN A 69 15.58 -10.82 1.34
C GLN A 69 15.39 -9.42 0.73
N TYR A 70 14.28 -8.75 1.01
CA TYR A 70 14.04 -7.37 0.56
C TYR A 70 15.13 -6.43 1.10
N VAL A 71 15.31 -6.39 2.42
CA VAL A 71 16.29 -5.50 3.06
C VAL A 71 17.71 -5.82 2.62
N ILE A 72 18.08 -7.10 2.61
CA ILE A 72 19.42 -7.54 2.20
C ILE A 72 19.71 -7.07 0.77
N ASN A 73 18.79 -7.31 -0.17
CA ASN A 73 19.01 -6.94 -1.57
C ASN A 73 18.96 -5.42 -1.79
N CYS A 74 18.07 -4.69 -1.10
CA CYS A 74 18.03 -3.23 -1.12
C CYS A 74 19.40 -2.64 -0.82
N ILE A 75 20.04 -3.08 0.26
CA ILE A 75 21.29 -2.50 0.73
C ILE A 75 22.48 -3.03 -0.07
N SER A 76 22.54 -4.34 -0.34
CA SER A 76 23.73 -4.97 -0.93
C SER A 76 23.79 -4.90 -2.47
N LYS A 77 22.65 -4.87 -3.17
CA LYS A 77 22.60 -4.98 -4.64
C LYS A 77 22.03 -3.74 -5.31
N TRP A 78 20.90 -3.24 -4.84
CA TRP A 78 20.10 -2.29 -5.63
C TRP A 78 20.41 -0.82 -5.34
N MET A 79 20.64 -0.47 -4.07
CA MET A 79 20.94 0.89 -3.64
C MET A 79 22.05 1.57 -4.47
N PRO A 80 23.17 0.91 -4.82
CA PRO A 80 24.19 1.51 -5.70
C PRO A 80 23.65 1.91 -7.08
N GLY A 81 22.71 1.14 -7.64
CA GLY A 81 22.05 1.43 -8.92
C GLY A 81 21.06 2.57 -8.81
N TRP A 82 20.22 2.57 -7.78
CA TRP A 82 19.26 3.64 -7.54
C TRP A 82 19.94 4.98 -7.29
N LYS A 83 21.04 5.00 -6.53
CA LYS A 83 21.86 6.22 -6.33
C LYS A 83 22.33 6.82 -7.64
N ARG A 84 22.83 5.99 -8.57
CA ARG A 84 23.25 6.44 -9.91
C ARG A 84 22.11 7.01 -10.74
N LYS A 85 20.88 6.53 -10.52
CA LYS A 85 19.66 7.01 -11.19
C LYS A 85 18.94 8.11 -10.40
N GLY A 86 19.58 8.73 -9.41
CA GLY A 86 18.97 9.80 -8.61
C GLY A 86 17.79 9.35 -7.77
N TRP A 87 17.79 8.09 -7.32
CA TRP A 87 16.72 7.43 -6.57
C TRP A 87 15.38 7.37 -7.29
N ARG A 88 15.43 7.26 -8.62
CA ARG A 88 14.26 7.11 -9.49
C ARG A 88 14.29 5.77 -10.22
N LYS A 89 13.09 5.25 -10.45
CA LYS A 89 12.83 4.09 -11.30
C LYS A 89 12.87 4.50 -12.78
N ALA A 90 12.78 3.51 -13.68
CA ALA A 90 12.76 3.73 -15.13
C ALA A 90 11.55 4.59 -15.59
N ASP A 91 10.42 4.49 -14.89
CA ASP A 91 9.21 5.29 -15.12
C ASP A 91 9.30 6.73 -14.57
N GLY A 92 10.47 7.13 -14.02
CA GLY A 92 10.71 8.44 -13.43
C GLY A 92 10.16 8.63 -12.01
N LYS A 93 9.37 7.68 -11.49
CA LYS A 93 8.85 7.73 -10.13
C LYS A 93 9.96 7.43 -9.11
N PRO A 94 9.83 7.92 -7.86
CA PRO A 94 10.76 7.54 -6.79
C PRO A 94 10.76 6.03 -6.52
N VAL A 95 11.91 5.52 -6.07
CA VAL A 95 12.01 4.15 -5.53
C VAL A 95 11.14 4.03 -4.27
N LEU A 96 10.52 2.87 -4.06
CA LEU A 96 9.72 2.63 -2.86
C LEU A 96 10.59 2.70 -1.61
N ASN A 97 10.08 3.28 -0.52
CA ASN A 97 10.82 3.49 0.74
C ASN A 97 12.12 4.30 0.59
N VAL A 98 12.22 5.15 -0.44
CA VAL A 98 13.43 5.95 -0.74
C VAL A 98 13.95 6.75 0.45
N ASP A 99 13.08 7.26 1.31
CA ASP A 99 13.48 8.06 2.47
C ASP A 99 14.25 7.20 3.49
N LEU A 100 13.74 6.00 3.83
CA LEU A 100 14.44 5.04 4.68
C LEU A 100 15.75 4.58 4.05
N LEU A 101 15.75 4.33 2.74
CA LEU A 101 16.95 3.86 2.04
C LEU A 101 18.05 4.93 1.97
N LYS A 102 17.69 6.21 1.81
CA LYS A 102 18.65 7.32 1.89
C LYS A 102 19.21 7.48 3.30
N ASP A 103 18.37 7.31 4.32
CA ASP A 103 18.82 7.32 5.71
C ASP A 103 19.77 6.17 6.02
N ILE A 104 19.50 4.96 5.48
CA ILE A 104 20.41 3.81 5.58
C ILE A 104 21.71 4.10 4.84
N ASP A 105 21.63 4.60 3.60
CA ASP A 105 22.82 4.95 2.80
C ASP A 105 23.75 5.91 3.55
N GLN A 106 23.18 6.87 4.28
CA GLN A 106 23.94 7.79 5.12
C GLN A 106 24.52 7.12 6.37
N ALA A 107 23.77 6.21 7.01
CA ALA A 107 24.18 5.53 8.23
C ALA A 107 25.28 4.46 8.01
N ILE A 108 25.35 3.88 6.82
CA ILE A 108 26.35 2.84 6.49
C ILE A 108 27.71 3.40 6.05
N VAL A 109 27.82 4.72 5.79
CA VAL A 109 29.08 5.32 5.32
C VAL A 109 30.19 5.08 6.33
N GLY A 110 31.28 4.43 5.89
CA GLY A 110 32.42 4.11 6.74
C GLY A 110 32.20 2.94 7.71
N ARG A 111 31.05 2.26 7.64
CA ARG A 111 30.72 1.12 8.49
C ARG A 111 31.12 -0.19 7.82
N LYS A 112 31.74 -1.10 8.58
CA LYS A 112 31.93 -2.49 8.17
C LYS A 112 30.74 -3.33 8.64
N TYR A 113 30.05 -3.96 7.70
CA TYR A 113 28.91 -4.80 8.01
C TYR A 113 28.80 -5.98 7.04
N LYS A 114 28.11 -7.03 7.46
CA LYS A 114 27.70 -8.19 6.66
C LYS A 114 26.27 -8.55 7.01
N PHE A 115 25.53 -9.00 6.00
CA PHE A 115 24.25 -9.66 6.21
C PHE A 115 24.44 -11.17 6.17
N GLU A 116 23.73 -11.86 7.05
CA GLU A 116 23.51 -13.30 6.96
C GLU A 116 22.00 -13.52 6.84
N TRP A 117 21.60 -14.10 5.72
CA TRP A 117 20.21 -14.44 5.52
C TRP A 117 19.87 -15.67 6.36
N VAL A 118 18.91 -15.52 7.24
CA VAL A 118 18.34 -16.63 8.01
C VAL A 118 16.98 -16.98 7.43
N LYS A 119 16.59 -18.25 7.52
CA LYS A 119 15.27 -18.65 7.04
C LYS A 119 14.24 -18.22 8.07
N GLY A 120 13.19 -17.51 7.65
CA GLY A 120 12.06 -17.19 8.51
C GLY A 120 11.40 -18.46 9.06
N HIS A 121 11.01 -18.42 10.33
CA HIS A 121 10.51 -19.51 11.20
C HIS A 121 11.58 -20.33 11.95
N ALA A 122 11.13 -20.90 13.08
CA ALA A 122 11.87 -21.49 14.21
C ALA A 122 13.27 -22.05 13.93
N GLY A 123 14.21 -21.72 14.82
CA GLY A 123 15.59 -22.21 14.83
C GLY A 123 16.66 -21.11 14.93
N HIS A 124 16.27 -19.84 15.13
CA HIS A 124 17.20 -18.71 15.18
C HIS A 124 16.83 -17.76 16.32
N ASP A 125 17.30 -18.05 17.53
CA ASP A 125 16.94 -17.36 18.78
C ASP A 125 16.99 -15.83 18.69
N LEU A 126 18.03 -15.26 18.06
CA LEU A 126 18.14 -13.81 17.89
C LEU A 126 17.04 -13.25 16.98
N ASN A 127 16.75 -13.93 15.87
CA ASN A 127 15.73 -13.50 14.91
C ASN A 127 14.32 -13.63 15.51
N GLU A 128 14.06 -14.73 16.22
CA GLU A 128 12.80 -14.92 16.95
C GLU A 128 12.59 -13.86 18.02
N ALA A 129 13.65 -13.49 18.76
CA ALA A 129 13.59 -12.41 19.73
C ALA A 129 13.32 -11.04 19.09
N ALA A 130 13.82 -10.79 17.87
CA ALA A 130 13.53 -9.59 17.09
C ALA A 130 12.08 -9.60 16.55
N ASP A 131 11.61 -10.68 15.95
CA ASP A 131 10.22 -10.85 15.48
C ASP A 131 9.22 -10.58 16.61
N GLU A 132 9.42 -11.23 17.77
CA GLU A 132 8.54 -11.07 18.93
C GLU A 132 8.43 -9.60 19.34
N ARG A 133 9.56 -8.89 19.38
CA ARG A 133 9.62 -7.47 19.76
C ARG A 133 9.00 -6.56 18.70
N ALA A 134 9.24 -6.82 17.42
CA ALA A 134 8.63 -6.08 16.32
C ALA A 134 7.11 -6.25 16.32
N ARG A 135 6.63 -7.49 16.48
CA ARG A 135 5.19 -7.82 16.57
C ARG A 135 4.53 -7.21 17.80
N ALA A 136 5.22 -7.23 18.95
CA ALA A 136 4.75 -6.59 20.18
C ALA A 136 4.59 -5.07 19.99
N ALA A 137 5.53 -4.41 19.31
CA ALA A 137 5.43 -2.99 18.99
C ALA A 137 4.25 -2.70 18.05
N ALA A 138 4.08 -3.47 16.97
CA ALA A 138 2.94 -3.34 16.06
C ALA A 138 1.59 -3.50 16.78
N THR A 139 1.50 -4.48 17.69
CA THR A 139 0.33 -4.76 18.52
C THR A 139 0.02 -3.61 19.47
N ALA A 140 1.04 -3.03 20.10
CA ALA A 140 0.88 -1.87 20.97
C ALA A 140 0.30 -0.66 20.20
N TYR A 141 0.77 -0.43 18.96
CA TYR A 141 0.21 0.60 18.08
C TYR A 141 -1.24 0.32 17.68
N GLN A 142 -1.58 -0.93 17.38
CA GLN A 142 -2.98 -1.32 17.10
C GLN A 142 -3.90 -1.05 18.30
N GLN A 143 -3.41 -1.30 19.52
CA GLN A 143 -4.16 -1.13 20.76
C GLN A 143 -4.13 0.30 21.32
N GLY A 144 -3.30 1.19 20.74
CA GLY A 144 -3.12 2.56 21.24
C GLY A 144 -2.41 2.62 22.61
N VAL A 145 -1.59 1.64 22.95
CA VAL A 145 -0.85 1.56 24.23
C VAL A 145 0.63 1.85 24.02
N ALA A 146 1.33 2.21 25.11
CA ALA A 146 2.78 2.40 25.07
C ALA A 146 3.49 1.06 24.79
N HIS A 147 4.45 1.06 23.87
CA HIS A 147 5.33 -0.07 23.61
C HIS A 147 6.63 0.05 24.43
N ARG A 148 7.34 -1.06 24.59
CA ARG A 148 8.68 -1.06 25.18
C ARG A 148 9.70 -0.82 24.09
N SER A 149 10.40 0.32 24.13
CA SER A 149 11.42 0.65 23.14
C SER A 149 12.75 -0.07 23.34
N GLY A 150 12.92 -0.80 24.45
CA GLY A 150 14.14 -1.53 24.80
C GLY A 150 15.22 -0.67 25.49
N PRO A 151 16.26 -1.30 26.06
CA PRO A 151 17.34 -0.62 26.77
C PRO A 151 18.28 0.19 25.86
N GLY A 152 18.27 -0.05 24.54
CA GLY A 152 19.22 0.59 23.63
C GLY A 152 20.55 -0.13 23.55
N PHE A 153 21.41 0.35 22.66
CA PHE A 153 22.80 -0.13 22.59
C PHE A 153 23.64 0.62 23.65
N PRO A 154 24.50 -0.08 24.42
CA PRO A 154 25.31 0.56 25.45
C PRO A 154 26.15 1.73 24.93
N GLY A 155 26.04 2.89 25.59
CA GLY A 155 26.78 4.11 25.23
C GLY A 155 26.22 4.88 24.04
N ALA A 156 25.12 4.42 23.42
CA ALA A 156 24.45 5.19 22.39
C ALA A 156 23.84 6.47 23.01
N PRO A 157 24.06 7.66 22.42
CA PRO A 157 23.34 8.85 22.84
C PRO A 157 21.85 8.58 22.72
N GLY A 158 21.05 9.04 23.69
CA GLY A 158 19.62 8.75 23.77
C GLY A 158 18.92 9.04 22.45
N LEU A 159 18.70 8.00 21.64
CA LEU A 159 17.83 7.99 20.48
C LEU A 159 16.42 8.04 21.03
N GLY A 160 16.02 9.23 21.51
CA GLY A 160 14.71 9.46 22.07
C GLY A 160 13.64 9.00 21.10
N ASP A 161 12.58 8.37 21.62
CA ASP A 161 11.43 7.97 20.82
C ASP A 161 11.06 9.13 19.91
N ALA A 162 11.14 8.90 18.60
CA ALA A 162 10.82 9.89 17.59
C ALA A 162 9.31 10.20 17.68
N LYS A 163 8.93 11.05 18.63
CA LYS A 163 7.63 11.72 18.65
C LYS A 163 7.54 12.53 17.36
N GLY A 164 6.79 11.99 16.41
CA GLY A 164 6.12 12.71 15.32
C GLY A 164 6.93 13.80 14.64
N ARG A 165 7.86 13.42 13.76
CA ARG A 165 8.24 14.28 12.63
C ARG A 165 7.92 13.52 11.35
N GLY A 166 6.79 13.89 10.76
CA GLY A 166 6.30 13.29 9.52
C GLY A 166 4.79 13.35 9.28
N GLN A 167 4.09 14.40 9.72
CA GLN A 167 2.92 14.84 8.95
C GLN A 167 3.47 15.47 7.67
N ALA A 168 3.73 14.64 6.66
CA ALA A 168 3.90 15.12 5.30
C ALA A 168 2.55 15.70 4.86
N GLN A 169 2.55 17.00 4.59
CA GLN A 169 1.41 17.73 4.03
C GLN A 169 0.90 17.04 2.78
N LEU A 170 -0.29 16.44 2.88
CA LEU A 170 -1.18 16.27 1.74
C LEU A 170 -1.59 17.67 1.30
N GLN A 171 -1.06 18.09 0.15
CA GLN A 171 -1.41 19.36 -0.50
C GLN A 171 -2.88 19.31 -0.94
N SER A 172 -3.75 20.05 -0.26
CA SER A 172 -5.02 20.52 -0.81
C SER A 172 -4.78 21.86 -1.51
N ALA A 173 -5.13 21.93 -2.80
CA ALA A 173 -5.08 23.14 -3.62
C ALA A 173 -5.92 24.30 -3.03
N PRO A 174 -5.53 25.58 -3.25
CA PRO A 174 -6.18 26.71 -2.59
C PRO A 174 -7.46 27.13 -3.33
N LEU A 175 -8.55 27.26 -2.59
CA LEU A 175 -9.73 28.02 -2.99
C LEU A 175 -9.45 29.51 -2.74
N GLU A 176 -9.54 30.32 -3.80
CA GLU A 176 -9.56 31.77 -3.73
C GLU A 176 -10.73 32.24 -2.86
N GLN A 177 -10.46 33.07 -1.85
CA GLN A 177 -11.47 33.94 -1.25
C GLN A 177 -11.00 35.38 -1.28
N THR A 178 -11.75 36.15 -2.06
CA THR A 178 -11.72 37.59 -2.21
C THR A 178 -11.92 38.28 -0.87
N ARG A 179 -11.10 39.30 -0.64
CA ARG A 179 -11.17 40.23 0.49
C ARG A 179 -12.50 40.98 0.48
N SER A 180 -13.12 41.16 1.64
CA SER A 180 -13.59 42.48 2.02
C SER A 180 -13.48 42.74 3.53
N ARG A 181 -12.88 43.90 3.80
CA ARG A 181 -12.68 44.66 5.05
C ARG A 181 -14.08 45.16 5.54
N ALA A 182 -14.38 45.58 6.76
CA ALA A 182 -13.60 46.08 7.89
C ALA A 182 -14.53 46.24 9.12
N ALA A 183 -13.90 46.36 10.30
CA ALA A 183 -14.28 47.19 11.47
C ALA A 183 -15.55 46.82 12.25
N GLU A 184 -15.64 46.89 13.57
CA GLU A 184 -14.74 47.13 14.72
C GLU A 184 -15.54 46.68 15.97
N PRO A 185 -14.92 46.26 17.09
CA PRO A 185 -15.65 45.81 18.28
C PRO A 185 -15.59 46.85 19.42
N VAL A 186 -16.70 47.07 20.13
CA VAL A 186 -16.67 47.79 21.41
C VAL A 186 -17.64 47.19 22.45
N VAL A 187 -17.04 46.41 23.36
CA VAL A 187 -17.11 46.49 24.84
C VAL A 187 -18.38 46.07 25.62
N ALA A 188 -18.10 45.15 26.55
CA ALA A 188 -18.64 44.98 27.92
C ALA A 188 -20.06 44.45 28.10
N ARG A 189 -20.43 43.79 29.20
CA ARG A 189 -19.77 43.09 30.33
C ARG A 189 -20.96 42.66 31.22
N ALA A 190 -20.82 41.53 31.91
CA ALA A 190 -21.62 41.11 33.08
C ALA A 190 -23.11 40.80 32.81
N ALA A 191 -23.81 40.00 33.60
CA ALA A 191 -23.49 38.93 34.54
C ALA A 191 -24.87 38.35 34.94
N ALA A 192 -24.88 37.04 35.20
CA ALA A 192 -25.64 36.36 36.25
C ALA A 192 -27.18 36.34 36.26
N ALA A 193 -27.63 35.24 36.87
CA ALA A 193 -28.90 35.00 37.57
C ALA A 193 -30.10 34.68 36.65
N SER A 194 -30.47 33.40 36.60
CA SER A 194 -31.49 32.76 37.46
C SER A 194 -32.89 33.28 37.10
N SER A 195 -33.89 32.46 36.84
CA SER A 195 -34.41 31.37 37.65
C SER A 195 -35.62 30.83 36.89
N GLY A 196 -35.92 29.55 37.04
CA GLY A 196 -37.23 29.23 37.60
C GLY A 196 -38.05 28.31 36.72
N SER A 197 -38.15 27.05 37.19
CA SER A 197 -39.36 26.24 37.29
C SER A 197 -40.12 25.91 36.00
N ALA A 198 -40.05 24.65 35.55
CA ALA A 198 -40.96 23.57 35.98
C ALA A 198 -42.34 23.70 35.34
N ASN A 199 -42.72 22.82 34.42
CA ASN A 199 -43.39 21.57 34.77
C ASN A 199 -43.64 20.70 33.52
N VAL A 200 -43.69 19.40 33.76
CA VAL A 200 -43.93 18.23 32.90
C VAL A 200 -45.48 17.97 32.86
N PRO A 201 -46.09 16.95 32.23
CA PRO A 201 -45.87 16.14 31.00
C PRO A 201 -47.10 16.12 30.04
N GLY A 202 -46.97 15.41 28.91
CA GLY A 202 -48.09 14.70 28.25
C GLY A 202 -47.79 14.51 26.76
N ALA A 203 -47.28 13.36 26.29
CA ALA A 203 -48.05 12.17 25.94
C ALA A 203 -49.28 12.52 25.08
N THR A 204 -49.54 12.00 23.87
CA THR A 204 -49.11 10.79 23.16
C THR A 204 -49.91 10.75 21.85
N VAL A 205 -49.45 9.94 20.88
CA VAL A 205 -50.23 9.38 19.72
C VAL A 205 -50.65 10.41 18.65
N GLY A 206 -50.45 10.22 17.36
CA GLY A 206 -50.03 9.09 16.55
C GLY A 206 -50.66 9.22 15.16
N SER A 207 -50.29 8.30 14.29
CA SER A 207 -50.98 7.95 13.03
C SER A 207 -50.71 8.83 11.79
N ALA A 208 -49.84 8.31 10.92
CA ALA A 208 -50.10 8.22 9.48
C ALA A 208 -51.31 7.27 9.24
N PRO A 209 -52.02 7.25 8.09
CA PRO A 209 -51.51 6.93 6.75
C PRO A 209 -52.13 7.89 5.69
N SER A 210 -52.11 7.77 4.37
CA SER A 210 -51.99 6.68 3.40
C SER A 210 -51.74 7.26 2.00
N LYS A 211 -51.14 6.46 1.12
CA LYS A 211 -51.02 6.62 -0.34
C LYS A 211 -52.36 6.89 -1.05
N ALA A 212 -52.34 7.61 -2.17
CA ALA A 212 -52.93 7.18 -3.45
C ALA A 212 -52.63 8.18 -4.59
N GLU A 213 -52.63 7.65 -5.81
CA GLU A 213 -52.12 8.18 -7.06
C GLU A 213 -53.08 9.11 -7.85
N ARG A 214 -52.46 9.79 -8.84
CA ARG A 214 -52.89 9.98 -10.25
C ARG A 214 -53.65 11.26 -10.67
N SER A 215 -52.96 11.97 -11.58
CA SER A 215 -53.40 12.47 -12.89
C SER A 215 -54.34 13.69 -12.95
N THR A 216 -53.85 14.81 -13.52
CA THR A 216 -54.27 15.38 -14.83
C THR A 216 -53.54 16.70 -15.12
N ARG A 217 -52.88 16.82 -16.28
CA ARG A 217 -52.51 18.07 -16.97
C ARG A 217 -53.73 18.60 -17.78
N PRO A 218 -53.76 19.79 -18.44
CA PRO A 218 -52.66 20.75 -18.73
C PRO A 218 -53.02 22.25 -18.52
N HIS A 219 -52.04 23.13 -18.61
CA HIS A 219 -52.27 24.51 -19.07
C HIS A 219 -51.13 24.96 -19.99
N PHE A 220 -51.53 25.47 -21.16
CA PHE A 220 -50.71 25.98 -22.25
C PHE A 220 -50.61 27.52 -22.16
N GLU A 221 -49.61 28.04 -22.87
CA GLU A 221 -48.92 29.36 -22.83
C GLU A 221 -49.76 30.63 -23.15
N PRO A 222 -49.10 31.81 -23.24
CA PRO A 222 -48.76 32.25 -24.60
C PRO A 222 -47.36 32.86 -24.82
N THR A 223 -46.80 32.40 -25.94
CA THR A 223 -45.81 32.93 -26.90
C THR A 223 -45.69 34.44 -27.10
N LEU A 224 -44.50 34.89 -27.56
CA LEU A 224 -44.35 36.11 -28.37
C LEU A 224 -43.21 35.97 -29.42
N PHE A 225 -43.61 35.73 -30.69
CA PHE A 225 -42.92 35.92 -32.00
C PHE A 225 -41.53 35.27 -32.25
N GLY A 226 -41.26 34.57 -33.36
CA GLY A 226 -42.01 34.35 -34.60
C GLY A 226 -41.33 33.34 -35.55
N GLU A 227 -42.13 32.79 -36.46
CA GLU A 227 -41.82 31.84 -37.56
C GLU A 227 -40.83 32.44 -38.59
N ALA A 228 -40.23 31.75 -39.57
CA ALA A 228 -40.53 30.50 -40.28
C ALA A 228 -39.28 30.04 -41.07
N GLY A 229 -39.21 28.74 -41.40
CA GLY A 229 -38.88 28.35 -42.78
C GLY A 229 -37.65 27.46 -43.05
N ILE A 230 -37.95 26.18 -43.33
CA ILE A 230 -37.37 25.34 -44.40
C ILE A 230 -35.89 24.92 -44.26
N PHE A 231 -35.64 23.67 -43.88
CA PHE A 231 -34.98 22.63 -44.71
C PHE A 231 -34.90 21.32 -43.90
N GLY A 232 -35.50 20.26 -44.44
CA GLY A 232 -35.36 18.91 -43.90
C GLY A 232 -34.05 18.27 -44.36
N GLN A 233 -33.32 17.71 -43.41
CA GLN A 233 -32.47 16.53 -43.57
C GLN A 233 -32.52 15.74 -42.25
N PRO A 234 -32.49 14.39 -42.29
CA PRO A 234 -32.35 13.59 -41.08
C PRO A 234 -31.00 13.89 -40.44
N ASP A 235 -31.03 14.19 -39.15
CA ASP A 235 -29.87 14.53 -38.35
C ASP A 235 -28.97 13.29 -38.22
N LEU A 236 -27.81 13.33 -38.87
CA LEU A 236 -26.73 12.33 -38.88
C LEU A 236 -26.00 12.26 -37.51
N PHE A 237 -26.70 12.63 -36.43
CA PHE A 237 -26.21 12.70 -35.06
C PHE A 237 -27.09 11.91 -34.08
N SER A 238 -28.08 11.15 -34.57
CA SER A 238 -28.83 10.19 -33.74
C SER A 238 -28.14 8.82 -33.57
N GLU A 239 -27.02 8.56 -34.26
CA GLU A 239 -26.24 7.31 -34.14
C GLU A 239 -25.03 7.41 -33.19
N LEU A 240 -24.82 8.55 -32.51
CA LEU A 240 -23.65 8.76 -31.64
C LEU A 240 -23.98 8.86 -30.14
N GLU A 241 -25.22 8.58 -29.73
CA GLU A 241 -25.60 8.54 -28.31
C GLU A 241 -25.63 7.13 -27.68
N ASP A 242 -25.34 6.07 -28.45
CA ASP A 242 -25.26 4.68 -27.95
C ASP A 242 -23.82 4.18 -27.72
N ALA A 243 -22.89 5.07 -27.36
CA ALA A 243 -21.64 4.66 -26.73
C ALA A 243 -21.84 4.54 -25.21
N SER A 244 -22.74 3.64 -24.79
CA SER A 244 -22.79 3.19 -23.40
C SER A 244 -21.39 2.74 -23.01
N THR A 245 -20.82 3.34 -21.96
CA THR A 245 -19.64 2.79 -21.29
C THR A 245 -20.08 1.43 -20.74
N GLN A 246 -19.94 0.36 -21.53
CA GLN A 246 -20.23 -0.98 -21.07
C GLN A 246 -19.27 -1.28 -19.93
N GLU A 247 -19.80 -1.34 -18.70
CA GLU A 247 -19.05 -1.85 -17.56
C GLU A 247 -18.62 -3.27 -17.92
N LEU A 248 -17.31 -3.47 -18.03
CA LEU A 248 -16.72 -4.79 -18.28
C LEU A 248 -17.21 -5.75 -17.21
N SER A 249 -17.52 -6.98 -17.60
CA SER A 249 -17.76 -8.06 -16.65
C SER A 249 -16.55 -8.26 -15.73
N ALA A 250 -16.75 -8.93 -14.60
CA ALA A 250 -15.66 -9.21 -13.67
C ALA A 250 -14.56 -10.06 -14.33
N GLU A 251 -14.97 -11.01 -15.16
CA GLU A 251 -14.13 -11.90 -15.95
C GLU A 251 -13.31 -11.14 -16.99
N GLU A 252 -13.94 -10.22 -17.73
CA GLU A 252 -13.24 -9.35 -18.70
C GLU A 252 -12.26 -8.40 -18.00
N THR A 253 -12.64 -7.88 -16.84
CA THR A 253 -11.76 -7.04 -16.02
C THR A 253 -10.53 -7.82 -15.56
N VAL A 254 -10.73 -9.03 -15.01
CA VAL A 254 -9.63 -9.90 -14.57
C VAL A 254 -8.74 -10.32 -15.74
N LEU A 255 -9.32 -10.65 -16.89
CA LEU A 255 -8.57 -10.95 -18.11
C LEU A 255 -7.71 -9.76 -18.57
N ALA A 256 -8.24 -8.54 -18.52
CA ALA A 256 -7.49 -7.33 -18.85
C ALA A 256 -6.32 -7.10 -17.88
N LEU A 257 -6.53 -7.33 -16.58
CA LEU A 257 -5.48 -7.24 -15.56
C LEU A 257 -4.40 -8.33 -15.74
N GLU A 258 -4.78 -9.55 -16.14
CA GLU A 258 -3.83 -10.62 -16.46
C GLU A 258 -2.98 -10.26 -17.69
N ARG A 259 -3.61 -9.77 -18.76
CA ARG A 259 -2.88 -9.27 -19.94
C ARG A 259 -1.91 -8.15 -19.58
N GLU A 260 -2.34 -7.25 -18.70
CA GLU A 260 -1.49 -6.18 -18.20
C GLU A 260 -0.28 -6.74 -17.42
N LEU A 261 -0.50 -7.70 -16.52
CA LEU A 261 0.54 -8.34 -15.72
C LEU A 261 1.62 -9.02 -16.57
N LEU A 262 1.29 -9.51 -17.76
CA LEU A 262 2.25 -10.17 -18.66
C LEU A 262 3.17 -9.19 -19.40
N ARG A 263 2.91 -7.88 -19.34
CA ARG A 263 3.70 -6.89 -20.07
C ARG A 263 5.02 -6.57 -19.35
N PRO A 264 6.17 -6.56 -20.04
CA PRO A 264 7.46 -6.26 -19.42
C PRO A 264 7.54 -4.87 -18.76
N ASP A 265 6.90 -3.86 -19.34
CA ASP A 265 6.87 -2.51 -18.77
C ASP A 265 6.12 -2.46 -17.42
N VAL A 266 5.05 -3.25 -17.30
CA VAL A 266 4.30 -3.42 -16.06
C VAL A 266 5.10 -4.22 -15.04
N ARG A 267 5.72 -5.32 -15.46
CA ARG A 267 6.58 -6.18 -14.63
C ARG A 267 7.80 -5.45 -14.06
N ALA A 268 8.37 -4.53 -14.85
CA ALA A 268 9.43 -3.64 -14.40
C ALA A 268 8.94 -2.54 -13.43
N ASP A 269 7.63 -2.28 -13.32
CA ASP A 269 7.06 -1.34 -12.37
C ASP A 269 6.58 -2.08 -11.11
N ILE A 270 7.48 -2.16 -10.14
CA ILE A 270 7.20 -2.74 -8.81
C ILE A 270 5.97 -2.12 -8.13
N GLY A 271 5.68 -0.84 -8.39
CA GLY A 271 4.48 -0.18 -7.85
C GLY A 271 3.21 -0.73 -8.47
N ARG A 272 3.21 -0.92 -9.80
CA ARG A 272 2.05 -1.49 -10.51
C ARG A 272 1.87 -2.96 -10.19
N ILE A 273 2.94 -3.75 -10.17
CA ILE A 273 2.89 -5.16 -9.75
C ILE A 273 2.38 -5.26 -8.32
N GLY A 274 2.85 -4.43 -7.40
CA GLY A 274 2.36 -4.43 -6.01
C GLY A 274 0.86 -4.13 -5.88
N VAL A 275 0.27 -3.42 -6.86
CA VAL A 275 -1.18 -3.17 -6.94
C VAL A 275 -1.92 -4.38 -7.52
N LEU A 276 -1.33 -5.08 -8.51
CA LEU A 276 -1.90 -6.25 -9.15
C LEU A 276 -1.82 -7.50 -8.27
N LEU A 277 -0.76 -7.67 -7.48
CA LEU A 277 -0.58 -8.83 -6.61
C LEU A 277 -1.30 -8.63 -5.27
N HIS A 278 -2.04 -9.67 -4.87
CA HIS A 278 -2.63 -9.77 -3.55
C HIS A 278 -1.53 -9.81 -2.47
N PRO A 279 -1.71 -9.21 -1.27
CA PRO A 279 -0.72 -9.26 -0.19
C PRO A 279 -0.19 -10.67 0.11
N ASP A 280 -1.09 -11.66 0.15
CA ASP A 280 -0.76 -13.09 0.32
C ASP A 280 -0.46 -13.83 -1.00
N PHE A 281 0.01 -13.14 -2.04
CA PHE A 281 0.32 -13.77 -3.32
C PHE A 281 1.36 -14.88 -3.17
N ALA A 282 1.12 -15.97 -3.89
CA ALA A 282 2.05 -17.08 -4.02
C ALA A 282 2.11 -17.58 -5.47
N GLU A 283 3.28 -17.95 -5.94
CA GLU A 283 3.47 -18.64 -7.22
C GLU A 283 4.34 -19.88 -7.06
N ILE A 284 4.01 -20.93 -7.81
CA ILE A 284 4.88 -22.09 -7.99
C ILE A 284 5.42 -22.02 -9.41
N GLY A 285 6.71 -21.66 -9.53
CA GLY A 285 7.39 -21.58 -10.81
C GLY A 285 7.58 -22.96 -11.43
N SER A 286 7.88 -23.00 -12.73
CA SER A 286 8.10 -24.26 -13.47
C SER A 286 9.23 -25.13 -12.92
N SER A 287 10.19 -24.53 -12.19
CA SER A 287 11.26 -25.24 -11.48
C SER A 287 10.82 -25.87 -10.15
N GLY A 288 9.55 -25.70 -9.75
CA GLY A 288 9.04 -26.04 -8.42
C GLY A 288 9.40 -25.03 -7.34
N ARG A 289 10.10 -23.93 -7.69
CA ARG A 289 10.41 -22.84 -6.76
C ARG A 289 9.13 -22.15 -6.31
N PHE A 290 8.98 -22.00 -4.99
CA PHE A 290 7.94 -21.17 -4.40
C PHE A 290 8.34 -19.70 -4.41
N TRP A 291 7.43 -18.84 -4.83
CA TRP A 291 7.59 -17.40 -4.92
C TRP A 291 6.55 -16.71 -4.05
N THR A 292 7.00 -15.86 -3.13
CA THR A 292 6.14 -14.92 -2.40
C THR A 292 5.92 -13.67 -3.23
N ARG A 293 4.94 -12.84 -2.83
CA ARG A 293 4.69 -11.53 -3.42
C ARG A 293 5.96 -10.70 -3.58
N ASP A 294 6.71 -10.53 -2.49
CA ASP A 294 7.90 -9.70 -2.49
C ASP A 294 9.00 -10.32 -3.36
N ALA A 295 9.21 -11.63 -3.29
CA ALA A 295 10.20 -12.31 -4.13
C ALA A 295 9.87 -12.21 -5.63
N MET A 296 8.59 -12.32 -6.00
CA MET A 296 8.12 -12.15 -7.37
C MET A 296 8.31 -10.71 -7.86
N MET A 297 7.87 -9.74 -7.07
CA MET A 297 8.02 -8.32 -7.36
C MET A 297 9.48 -7.93 -7.61
N MET A 298 10.41 -8.50 -6.83
CA MET A 298 11.84 -8.27 -7.01
C MET A 298 12.39 -8.93 -8.27
N ALA A 299 12.04 -10.20 -8.50
CA ALA A 299 12.52 -10.93 -9.67
C ALA A 299 12.09 -10.24 -10.96
N LEU A 300 10.85 -9.75 -11.02
CA LEU A 300 10.31 -9.01 -12.15
C LEU A 300 10.94 -7.61 -12.31
N GLU A 301 11.45 -6.98 -11.24
CA GLU A 301 12.18 -5.71 -11.38
C GLU A 301 13.57 -5.92 -12.00
N GLU A 302 14.24 -7.02 -11.66
CA GLU A 302 15.56 -7.37 -12.21
C GLU A 302 15.47 -7.95 -13.62
N GLU A 303 14.53 -8.87 -13.82
CA GLU A 303 14.26 -9.54 -15.09
C GLU A 303 12.74 -9.52 -15.36
N PRO A 304 12.22 -8.43 -15.98
CA PRO A 304 10.79 -8.26 -16.26
C PRO A 304 10.21 -9.31 -17.21
N GLY A 305 11.07 -10.17 -17.76
CA GLY A 305 10.75 -11.10 -18.81
C GLY A 305 10.53 -10.41 -20.15
N GLU A 306 10.12 -11.22 -21.09
CA GLU A 306 9.86 -10.83 -22.46
C GLU A 306 8.38 -10.51 -22.72
N PRO A 307 8.06 -9.79 -23.81
CA PRO A 307 6.69 -9.62 -24.24
C PRO A 307 6.00 -10.97 -24.39
N THR A 308 4.88 -11.14 -23.70
CA THR A 308 4.16 -12.41 -23.64
C THR A 308 2.70 -12.17 -23.96
N ASP A 309 2.19 -12.83 -25.00
CA ASP A 309 0.78 -12.79 -25.35
C ASP A 309 -0.02 -13.82 -24.55
N LEU A 310 -1.33 -13.60 -24.46
CA LEU A 310 -2.27 -14.46 -23.75
C LEU A 310 -3.38 -14.94 -24.69
N GLU A 311 -3.49 -16.26 -24.80
CA GLU A 311 -4.63 -16.97 -25.40
C GLU A 311 -5.48 -17.56 -24.27
N LEU A 312 -6.70 -17.07 -24.09
CA LEU A 312 -7.60 -17.51 -23.02
C LEU A 312 -8.18 -18.88 -23.34
N LEU A 313 -8.11 -19.81 -22.39
CA LEU A 313 -8.72 -21.14 -22.50
C LEU A 313 -10.04 -21.21 -21.72
N SER A 314 -10.05 -20.71 -20.48
CA SER A 314 -11.27 -20.56 -19.68
C SER A 314 -11.15 -19.40 -18.68
N ALA A 315 -12.30 -18.82 -18.35
CA ALA A 315 -12.46 -17.85 -17.26
C ALA A 315 -13.64 -18.33 -16.40
N ASP A 316 -13.32 -18.94 -15.26
CA ASP A 316 -14.28 -19.60 -14.39
C ASP A 316 -14.49 -18.77 -13.12
N ARG A 317 -15.71 -18.26 -12.93
CA ARG A 317 -16.09 -17.55 -11.70
C ARG A 317 -16.40 -18.56 -10.60
N LEU A 318 -15.45 -18.73 -9.67
CA LEU A 318 -15.58 -19.66 -8.55
C LEU A 318 -16.47 -19.11 -7.43
N SER A 319 -16.50 -17.79 -7.27
CA SER A 319 -17.39 -17.07 -6.34
C SER A 319 -17.61 -15.62 -6.82
N GLU A 320 -18.47 -14.86 -6.12
CA GLU A 320 -18.64 -13.42 -6.42
C GLU A 320 -17.31 -12.65 -6.42
N ASN A 321 -16.36 -13.09 -5.58
CA ASN A 321 -15.10 -12.42 -5.33
C ASN A 321 -13.88 -13.25 -5.78
N THR A 322 -14.07 -14.31 -6.57
CA THR A 322 -12.96 -15.18 -7.00
C THR A 322 -13.13 -15.67 -8.43
N ILE A 323 -12.11 -15.47 -9.25
CA ILE A 323 -12.07 -15.90 -10.66
C ILE A 323 -10.79 -16.72 -10.88
N LEU A 324 -10.94 -17.85 -11.57
CA LEU A 324 -9.85 -18.66 -12.08
C LEU A 324 -9.73 -18.42 -13.59
N LEU A 325 -8.55 -18.01 -14.04
CA LEU A 325 -8.22 -18.02 -15.46
C LEU A 325 -7.35 -19.24 -15.76
N ASN A 326 -7.66 -19.92 -16.86
CA ASN A 326 -6.74 -20.85 -17.51
C ASN A 326 -6.41 -20.28 -18.88
N TYR A 327 -5.13 -20.19 -19.21
CA TYR A 327 -4.70 -19.56 -20.45
C TYR A 327 -3.37 -20.13 -20.91
N ARG A 328 -3.06 -19.94 -22.18
CA ARG A 328 -1.73 -20.18 -22.73
C ARG A 328 -1.00 -18.85 -22.84
N SER A 329 0.19 -18.79 -22.25
CA SER A 329 1.14 -17.70 -22.48
C SER A 329 2.01 -18.02 -23.69
N LEU A 330 2.17 -17.05 -24.58
CA LEU A 330 2.93 -17.18 -25.83
C LEU A 330 4.08 -16.17 -25.80
N ALA A 331 5.29 -16.68 -25.66
CA ALA A 331 6.52 -15.90 -25.63
C ALA A 331 7.41 -16.31 -26.81
N HIS A 332 8.42 -15.51 -27.17
CA HIS A 332 9.37 -15.87 -28.22
C HIS A 332 10.21 -17.09 -27.84
N THR A 333 10.42 -17.34 -26.53
CA THR A 333 11.16 -18.51 -26.04
C THR A 333 10.32 -19.79 -25.97
N GLY A 334 8.99 -19.71 -26.10
CA GLY A 334 8.09 -20.86 -26.06
C GLY A 334 6.71 -20.52 -25.51
N SER A 335 5.88 -21.55 -25.32
CA SER A 335 4.56 -21.41 -24.71
C SER A 335 4.46 -22.15 -23.38
N ALA A 336 3.50 -21.71 -22.56
CA ALA A 336 3.22 -22.36 -21.28
C ALA A 336 1.72 -22.31 -20.98
N LEU A 337 1.21 -23.40 -20.42
CA LEU A 337 -0.12 -23.42 -19.82
C LEU A 337 -0.04 -22.78 -18.43
N ARG A 338 -0.96 -21.85 -18.16
CA ARG A 338 -0.99 -21.08 -16.92
C ARG A 338 -2.38 -21.11 -16.31
N SER A 339 -2.38 -21.13 -14.98
CA SER A 339 -3.58 -20.98 -14.16
C SER A 339 -3.34 -19.83 -13.19
N SER A 340 -4.28 -18.88 -13.13
CA SER A 340 -4.22 -17.75 -12.20
C SER A 340 -5.51 -17.58 -11.43
N VAL A 341 -5.41 -17.40 -10.12
CA VAL A 341 -6.55 -17.17 -9.23
C VAL A 341 -6.55 -15.70 -8.81
N TRP A 342 -7.60 -14.99 -9.16
CA TRP A 342 -7.82 -13.60 -8.81
C TRP A 342 -8.88 -13.49 -7.72
N MET A 343 -8.66 -12.60 -6.75
CA MET A 343 -9.61 -12.31 -5.69
C MET A 343 -9.97 -10.82 -5.65
N LEU A 344 -11.23 -10.53 -5.39
CA LEU A 344 -11.71 -9.16 -5.17
C LEU A 344 -11.40 -8.77 -3.72
N ASP A 345 -10.39 -7.94 -3.52
CA ASP A 345 -9.98 -7.41 -2.22
C ASP A 345 -10.28 -5.90 -2.18
N ARG A 346 -11.15 -5.48 -1.24
CA ARG A 346 -11.54 -4.08 -1.02
C ARG A 346 -11.98 -3.34 -2.31
N GLY A 347 -12.75 -4.03 -3.14
CA GLY A 347 -13.25 -3.48 -4.41
C GLY A 347 -12.26 -3.53 -5.57
N GLN A 348 -11.12 -4.20 -5.41
CA GLN A 348 -10.11 -4.33 -6.45
C GLN A 348 -9.70 -5.79 -6.67
N TRP A 349 -9.73 -6.23 -7.93
CA TRP A 349 -9.23 -7.56 -8.30
C TRP A 349 -7.71 -7.62 -8.19
N ARG A 350 -7.21 -8.65 -7.51
CA ARG A 350 -5.78 -8.89 -7.28
C ARG A 350 -5.44 -10.37 -7.48
N LEU A 351 -4.30 -10.62 -8.11
CA LEU A 351 -3.78 -11.95 -8.33
C LEU A 351 -3.33 -12.57 -7.00
N ARG A 352 -3.96 -13.67 -6.61
CA ARG A 352 -3.71 -14.39 -5.35
C ARG A 352 -2.79 -15.59 -5.54
N PHE A 353 -2.87 -16.25 -6.68
CA PHE A 353 -2.06 -17.43 -6.96
C PHE A 353 -1.77 -17.54 -8.45
N HIS A 354 -0.57 -17.96 -8.79
CA HIS A 354 -0.16 -18.24 -10.16
C HIS A 354 0.59 -19.58 -10.25
N GLN A 355 0.35 -20.33 -11.32
CA GLN A 355 1.11 -21.51 -11.69
C GLN A 355 1.30 -21.53 -13.21
N GLY A 356 2.48 -21.98 -13.66
CA GLY A 356 2.78 -22.21 -15.07
C GLY A 356 3.47 -23.55 -15.31
N THR A 357 3.13 -24.21 -16.42
CA THR A 357 3.79 -25.42 -16.93
C THR A 357 4.19 -25.19 -18.37
N LEU A 358 5.48 -25.36 -18.69
CA LEU A 358 5.99 -25.19 -20.06
C LEU A 358 5.35 -26.24 -20.98
N GLU A 359 4.94 -25.82 -22.17
CA GLU A 359 4.53 -26.73 -23.24
C GLU A 359 5.80 -27.17 -23.99
N SER A 360 5.97 -28.49 -24.13
CA SER A 360 7.16 -29.15 -24.70
C SER A 360 7.20 -29.13 -26.22
#